data_AF-A0A3C2D6K5-F1
#
_entry.id   AF-A0A3C2D6K5-F1
#
_cell.length_a   1.000
_cell.length_b   1.000
_cell.length_c   1.000
_cell.angle_alpha   90.00
_cell.angle_beta   90.00
_cell.angle_gamma   90.00
#
_symmetry.space_group_name_H-M   'P 1'
#
loop_
_entity.id
_entity.type
_entity.pdbx_description
1 polymer ?
#
loop_
_entity_poly.entity_id
_entity_poly.type
_entity_poly.pdbx_seq_one_letter_code
_entity_poly.pdbx_strand_id
1 'polypeptide(L)'
;MRQDFFKLSKKEIKGLMIYYFIILIISIVIIIPSILFESIKHQFSFEISISVISIIGGIGTALCGSAIFYLRKLYKSSINTNSEGSVTIVEQINDMGYYAYFFLRPWFAIAFAILLHLVLKSGIHIITVPETQLSEGFIYLSLILSFFAGFSAGDAITLLESKGKDFVEKAFNNF
;
A
#
# COMPACT_ATOMS: atom_id res chain seq x y z
N MET A 1 10.96 20.39 1.93
CA MET A 1 9.58 20.90 1.74
C MET A 1 9.55 21.73 0.46
N ARG A 2 9.09 21.16 -0.66
CA ARG A 2 8.56 21.91 -1.79
C ARG A 2 7.08 21.54 -1.87
N GLN A 3 6.22 22.54 -1.75
CA GLN A 3 4.78 22.38 -1.93
C GLN A 3 4.51 22.50 -3.43
N ASP A 4 4.64 21.38 -4.15
CA ASP A 4 4.20 21.32 -5.54
C ASP A 4 2.67 21.18 -5.51
N PHE A 5 1.98 22.31 -5.58
CA PHE A 5 0.52 22.35 -5.62
C PHE A 5 0.04 21.87 -6.98
N PHE A 6 -0.71 20.78 -6.97
CA PHE A 6 -1.16 20.06 -8.15
C PHE A 6 -2.30 20.79 -8.87
N LYS A 7 -2.09 21.09 -10.15
CA LYS A 7 -3.15 21.55 -11.06
C LYS A 7 -3.73 20.37 -11.86
N LEU A 8 -4.45 19.47 -11.21
CA LEU A 8 -5.25 18.47 -11.94
C LEU A 8 -6.60 19.08 -12.37
N SER A 9 -7.12 18.63 -13.52
CA SER A 9 -8.46 18.99 -13.96
C SER A 9 -9.51 18.53 -12.94
N LYS A 10 -10.50 19.38 -12.64
CA LYS A 10 -11.57 19.09 -11.64
C LYS A 10 -12.27 17.74 -11.89
N LYS A 11 -12.35 17.29 -13.15
CA LYS A 11 -12.94 15.98 -13.52
C LYS A 11 -12.05 14.79 -13.13
N GLU A 12 -10.74 14.93 -13.26
CA GLU A 12 -9.77 13.86 -12.98
C GLU A 12 -9.58 13.65 -11.48
N ILE A 13 -9.57 14.73 -10.69
CA ILE A 13 -9.57 14.67 -9.22
C ILE A 13 -10.81 13.93 -8.71
N LYS A 14 -11.99 14.24 -9.26
CA LYS A 14 -13.24 13.55 -8.90
C LYS A 14 -13.20 12.07 -9.25
N GLY A 15 -12.66 11.72 -10.42
CA GLY A 15 -12.46 10.32 -10.85
C GLY A 15 -11.53 9.55 -9.92
N LEU A 16 -10.39 10.14 -9.54
CA LEU A 16 -9.44 9.55 -8.59
C LEU A 16 -10.04 9.37 -7.20
N MET A 17 -10.82 10.33 -6.71
CA MET A 17 -11.52 10.19 -5.43
C MET A 17 -12.49 9.00 -5.42
N ILE A 18 -13.28 8.84 -6.48
CA ILE A 18 -14.21 7.71 -6.60
C ILE A 18 -13.45 6.39 -6.65
N TYR A 19 -12.37 6.33 -7.44
CA TYR A 19 -11.51 5.15 -7.53
C TYR A 19 -10.95 4.73 -6.17
N TYR A 20 -10.38 5.66 -5.41
CA TYR A 20 -9.85 5.36 -4.08
C TYR A 20 -10.94 5.02 -3.05
N PHE A 21 -12.14 5.58 -3.19
CA PHE A 21 -13.28 5.19 -2.36
C PHE A 21 -13.73 3.76 -2.64
N ILE A 22 -13.74 3.34 -3.90
CA ILE A 22 -14.03 1.94 -4.29
C ILE A 22 -12.95 1.00 -3.73
N ILE A 23 -11.67 1.36 -3.85
CA ILE A 23 -10.57 0.57 -3.24
C ILE A 23 -10.77 0.44 -1.74
N LEU A 24 -11.18 1.51 -1.06
CA LEU A 24 -11.41 1.48 0.37
C LEU A 24 -12.54 0.50 0.74
N ILE A 25 -13.65 0.49 -0.01
CA ILE A 25 -14.73 -0.49 0.18
C ILE A 25 -14.22 -1.92 -0.02
N ILE A 26 -13.51 -2.18 -1.13
CA ILE A 26 -12.93 -3.50 -1.43
C ILE A 26 -11.98 -3.94 -0.30
N SER A 27 -11.17 -3.02 0.21
CA SER A 27 -10.23 -3.32 1.29
C SER A 27 -10.94 -3.76 2.56
N ILE A 28 -12.04 -3.10 2.95
CA ILE A 28 -12.83 -3.48 4.13
C ILE A 28 -13.44 -4.87 3.96
N VAL A 29 -13.97 -5.17 2.77
CA VAL A 29 -14.54 -6.49 2.46
C VAL A 29 -13.51 -7.61 2.58
N ILE A 30 -12.24 -7.35 2.28
CA ILE A 30 -11.15 -8.33 2.40
C ILE A 30 -10.63 -8.44 3.85
N ILE A 31 -10.58 -7.32 4.58
CA ILE A 31 -10.05 -7.27 5.95
C ILE A 31 -10.98 -8.00 6.94
N ILE A 32 -12.30 -7.80 6.83
CA ILE A 32 -13.27 -8.34 7.79
C ILE A 32 -13.18 -9.88 7.92
N PRO A 33 -13.20 -10.67 6.82
CA PRO A 33 -13.02 -12.12 6.90
C PRO A 33 -11.66 -12.56 7.43
N SER A 34 -10.62 -11.75 7.18
CA SER A 34 -9.25 -12.06 7.65
C SER A 34 -9.12 -11.89 9.16
N ILE A 35 -9.80 -10.91 9.75
CA ILE A 35 -9.87 -10.71 11.22
C ILE A 35 -10.74 -11.77 11.87
N LEU A 36 -11.89 -12.09 11.26
CA LEU A 36 -12.84 -13.08 11.78
C LEU A 36 -12.45 -14.54 11.47
N PHE A 37 -11.23 -14.77 10.99
CA PHE A 37 -10.79 -16.08 10.54
C PHE A 37 -10.92 -17.16 11.64
N GLU A 38 -10.60 -16.83 12.89
CA GLU A 38 -10.71 -17.75 14.03
C GLU A 38 -12.15 -18.25 14.22
N SER A 39 -13.13 -17.31 14.19
CA SER A 39 -14.55 -17.63 14.31
C SER A 39 -15.08 -18.42 13.11
N ILE A 40 -14.62 -18.07 11.90
CA ILE A 40 -15.04 -18.73 10.65
C ILE A 40 -14.49 -20.17 10.58
N LYS A 41 -13.23 -20.37 10.97
CA LYS A 41 -12.57 -21.69 10.99
C LYS A 41 -13.30 -22.67 11.90
N HIS A 42 -13.71 -22.23 13.08
CA HIS A 42 -14.45 -23.06 14.02
C HIS A 42 -15.87 -23.40 13.54
N GLN A 43 -16.51 -22.50 12.79
CA GLN A 43 -17.91 -22.66 12.38
C GLN A 43 -18.09 -23.40 11.04
N PHE A 44 -17.13 -23.28 10.11
CA PHE A 44 -17.24 -23.84 8.76
C PHE A 44 -16.27 -25.00 8.47
N SER A 45 -15.44 -25.41 9.43
CA SER A 45 -14.43 -26.48 9.28
C SER A 45 -13.56 -26.31 8.02
N PHE A 46 -13.28 -25.06 7.66
CA PHE A 46 -12.58 -24.73 6.42
C PHE A 46 -11.06 -24.74 6.67
N GLU A 47 -10.36 -25.70 6.09
CA GLU A 47 -8.90 -25.83 6.23
C GLU A 47 -8.16 -24.92 5.23
N ILE A 48 -8.11 -23.61 5.49
CA ILE A 48 -7.18 -22.71 4.78
C ILE A 48 -5.92 -22.53 5.62
N SER A 49 -4.76 -22.59 4.94
CA SER A 49 -3.47 -22.27 5.54
C SER A 49 -3.42 -20.82 6.02
N ILE A 50 -2.97 -20.61 7.27
CA ILE A 50 -2.78 -19.29 7.91
C ILE A 50 -1.98 -18.33 7.02
N SER A 51 -1.03 -18.84 6.23
CA SER A 51 -0.25 -18.04 5.30
C SER A 51 -1.11 -17.41 4.20
N VAL A 52 -2.13 -18.11 3.70
CA VAL A 52 -3.00 -17.62 2.62
C VAL A 52 -3.89 -16.48 3.13
N ILE A 53 -4.50 -16.65 4.30
CA ILE A 53 -5.30 -15.59 4.94
C ILE A 53 -4.44 -14.37 5.28
N SER A 54 -3.22 -14.59 5.75
CA SER A 54 -2.28 -13.51 6.06
C SER A 54 -1.91 -12.69 4.82
N ILE A 55 -1.77 -13.33 3.65
CA ILE A 55 -1.53 -12.63 2.38
C ILE A 55 -2.78 -11.84 1.97
N ILE A 56 -3.96 -12.48 2.00
CA ILE A 56 -5.22 -11.86 1.58
C ILE A 56 -5.53 -10.64 2.47
N GLY A 57 -5.47 -10.81 3.78
CA GLY A 57 -5.68 -9.73 4.74
C GLY A 57 -4.56 -8.67 4.71
N GLY A 58 -3.31 -9.08 4.46
CA GLY A 58 -2.19 -8.17 4.23
C GLY A 58 -2.41 -7.27 3.00
N ILE A 59 -2.86 -7.85 1.89
CA ILE A 59 -3.24 -7.09 0.68
C ILE A 59 -4.39 -6.12 0.99
N GLY A 60 -5.43 -6.59 1.68
CA GLY A 60 -6.57 -5.75 2.07
C GLY A 60 -6.12 -4.56 2.93
N THR A 61 -5.32 -4.80 3.97
CA THR A 61 -4.82 -3.75 4.85
C THR A 61 -3.86 -2.78 4.17
N ALA A 62 -3.00 -3.26 3.27
CA ALA A 62 -2.13 -2.39 2.46
C ALA A 62 -2.93 -1.50 1.51
N LEU A 63 -3.96 -2.03 0.87
CA LEU A 63 -4.89 -1.25 0.04
C LEU A 63 -5.63 -0.19 0.86
N CYS A 64 -6.07 -0.54 2.07
CA CYS A 64 -6.72 0.40 2.98
C CYS A 64 -5.77 1.54 3.39
N GLY A 65 -4.55 1.23 3.81
CA GLY A 65 -3.54 2.22 4.18
C GLY A 65 -3.20 3.16 3.02
N SER A 66 -3.01 2.59 1.83
CA SER A 66 -2.79 3.34 0.59
C SER A 66 -3.97 4.27 0.29
N ALA A 67 -5.21 3.76 0.31
CA ALA A 67 -6.40 4.54 0.01
C ALA A 67 -6.59 5.72 0.97
N ILE A 68 -6.41 5.52 2.28
CA ILE A 68 -6.52 6.58 3.29
C ILE A 68 -5.50 7.70 3.03
N PHE A 69 -4.24 7.33 2.75
CA PHE A 69 -3.17 8.30 2.53
C PHE A 69 -3.44 9.18 1.30
N TYR A 70 -3.88 8.58 0.19
CA TYR A 70 -4.15 9.34 -1.04
C TYR A 70 -5.48 10.08 -1.00
N LEU A 71 -6.52 9.53 -0.38
CA LEU A 71 -7.75 10.28 -0.13
C LEU A 71 -7.46 11.54 0.68
N ARG A 72 -6.60 11.45 1.71
CA ARG A 72 -6.17 12.61 2.49
C ARG A 72 -5.42 13.63 1.63
N LYS A 73 -4.50 13.19 0.76
CA LYS A 73 -3.77 14.09 -0.15
C LYS A 73 -4.70 14.78 -1.16
N LEU A 74 -5.60 14.03 -1.78
CA LEU A 74 -6.57 14.53 -2.75
C LEU A 74 -7.55 15.51 -2.09
N TYR A 75 -8.10 15.16 -0.92
CA TYR A 75 -8.98 16.03 -0.14
C TYR A 75 -8.29 17.35 0.24
N LYS A 76 -7.05 17.29 0.76
CA LYS A 76 -6.30 18.50 1.13
C LYS A 76 -5.97 19.36 -0.09
N SER A 77 -5.68 18.74 -1.23
CA SER A 77 -5.48 19.46 -2.49
C SER A 77 -6.75 20.20 -2.91
N SER A 78 -7.91 19.52 -2.88
CA SER A 78 -9.20 20.11 -3.27
C SER A 78 -9.64 21.31 -2.42
N ILE A 79 -9.26 21.35 -1.13
CA ILE A 79 -9.53 22.51 -0.26
C ILE A 79 -8.60 23.69 -0.55
N ASN A 80 -7.34 23.41 -0.91
CA ASN A 80 -6.34 24.43 -1.13
C ASN A 80 -6.37 25.05 -2.54
N THR A 81 -7.13 24.49 -3.49
CA THR A 81 -7.28 25.02 -4.86
C THR A 81 -8.28 26.19 -4.93
N ASN A 82 -7.98 27.27 -4.19
CA ASN A 82 -8.60 28.59 -4.33
C ASN A 82 -7.78 29.52 -5.25
N SER A 83 -6.83 29.01 -6.03
CA SER A 83 -6.03 29.82 -6.96
C SER A 83 -6.32 29.49 -8.41
N GLU A 84 -6.88 30.48 -9.10
CA GLU A 84 -7.07 30.64 -10.54
C GLU A 84 -5.83 30.24 -11.37
N GLY A 85 -6.04 29.78 -12.61
CA GLY A 85 -4.95 29.66 -13.57
C GLY A 85 -5.25 28.72 -14.74
N SER A 86 -5.59 29.31 -15.89
CA SER A 86 -5.81 28.71 -17.21
C SER A 86 -4.79 27.62 -17.62
N VAL A 87 -5.29 26.53 -18.19
CA VAL A 87 -4.51 25.32 -18.53
C VAL A 87 -3.77 25.47 -19.87
N THR A 88 -2.45 25.24 -19.88
CA THR A 88 -1.62 25.19 -21.11
C THR A 88 -1.29 23.74 -21.48
N ILE A 89 -1.06 23.42 -22.76
CA ILE A 89 -0.84 22.05 -23.31
C ILE A 89 0.31 21.27 -22.61
N VAL A 90 1.30 21.96 -22.05
CA VAL A 90 2.39 21.34 -21.26
C VAL A 90 1.91 20.81 -19.90
N GLU A 91 0.84 21.37 -19.33
CA GLU A 91 0.20 20.85 -18.12
C GLU A 91 -0.52 19.51 -18.39
N GLN A 92 -1.04 19.26 -19.61
CA GLN A 92 -1.75 18.00 -19.93
C GLN A 92 -0.85 16.76 -19.94
N ILE A 93 0.42 16.87 -20.36
CA ILE A 93 1.38 15.75 -20.32
C ILE A 93 1.77 15.44 -18.87
N ASN A 94 1.90 16.49 -18.04
CA ASN A 94 2.09 16.34 -16.60
C ASN A 94 0.86 15.71 -15.93
N ASP A 95 -0.35 16.08 -16.34
CA ASP A 95 -1.61 15.52 -15.82
C ASP A 95 -1.69 14.00 -16.02
N MET A 96 -1.26 13.50 -17.18
CA MET A 96 -1.21 12.05 -17.44
C MET A 96 -0.18 11.33 -16.56
N GLY A 97 0.99 11.95 -16.31
CA GLY A 97 1.99 11.44 -15.39
C GLY A 97 1.48 11.38 -13.94
N TYR A 98 0.77 12.42 -13.49
CA TYR A 98 0.14 12.45 -12.18
C TYR A 98 -0.98 11.42 -12.04
N TYR A 99 -1.81 11.26 -13.07
CA TYR A 99 -2.87 10.25 -13.06
C TYR A 99 -2.28 8.83 -12.98
N ALA A 100 -1.29 8.50 -13.80
CA ALA A 100 -0.59 7.22 -13.76
C ALA A 100 0.08 6.98 -12.40
N TYR A 101 0.68 8.01 -11.81
CA TYR A 101 1.29 7.94 -10.49
C TYR A 101 0.27 7.58 -9.40
N PHE A 102 -0.88 8.25 -9.38
CA PHE A 102 -1.95 7.91 -8.42
C PHE A 102 -2.61 6.56 -8.74
N PHE A 103 -2.68 6.13 -10.00
CA PHE A 103 -3.28 4.86 -10.37
C PHE A 103 -2.39 3.66 -10.04
N LEU A 104 -1.06 3.78 -10.18
CA LEU A 104 -0.11 2.69 -9.95
C LEU A 104 0.22 2.46 -8.46
N ARG A 105 -0.01 3.44 -7.59
CA ARG A 105 0.32 3.35 -6.15
C ARG A 105 -0.36 2.21 -5.38
N PRO A 106 -1.66 1.89 -5.59
CA PRO A 106 -2.27 0.69 -5.00
C PRO A 106 -1.55 -0.61 -5.38
N TRP A 107 -1.04 -0.72 -6.62
CA TRP A 107 -0.29 -1.88 -7.08
C TRP A 107 1.05 -2.02 -6.36
N PHE A 108 1.75 -0.91 -6.14
CA PHE A 108 2.97 -0.91 -5.32
C PHE A 108 2.67 -1.30 -3.86
N ALA A 109 1.56 -0.84 -3.29
CA ALA A 109 1.14 -1.25 -1.94
C ALA A 109 0.91 -2.77 -1.85
N ILE A 110 0.28 -3.37 -2.87
CA ILE A 110 0.12 -4.83 -2.97
C ILE A 110 1.49 -5.53 -3.03
N ALA A 111 2.40 -5.05 -3.88
CA ALA A 111 3.74 -5.63 -4.01
C ALA A 111 4.52 -5.57 -2.68
N PHE A 112 4.44 -4.45 -1.96
CA PHE A 112 5.05 -4.31 -0.64
C PHE A 112 4.43 -5.24 0.40
N ALA A 113 3.11 -5.44 0.39
CA ALA A 113 2.44 -6.38 1.30
C ALA A 113 2.94 -7.82 1.09
N ILE A 114 3.08 -8.26 -0.17
CA ILE A 114 3.61 -9.58 -0.50
C ILE A 114 5.06 -9.70 -0.04
N LEU A 115 5.90 -8.70 -0.33
CA LEU A 115 7.30 -8.69 0.09
C LEU A 115 7.42 -8.75 1.62
N LEU A 116 6.58 -8.00 2.33
CA LEU A 116 6.56 -7.97 3.79
C LEU A 116 6.13 -9.33 4.37
N HIS A 117 5.13 -9.98 3.77
CA HIS A 117 4.73 -11.34 4.14
C HIS A 117 5.87 -12.35 3.95
N LEU A 118 6.61 -12.26 2.84
CA LEU A 118 7.77 -13.11 2.59
C LEU A 118 8.87 -12.89 3.63
N VAL A 119 9.22 -11.64 3.93
CA VAL A 119 10.22 -11.29 4.95
C VAL A 119 9.83 -11.83 6.32
N LEU A 120 8.57 -11.67 6.73
CA LEU A 120 8.08 -12.19 8.00
C LEU A 120 8.12 -13.72 8.04
N LYS A 121 7.66 -14.39 6.99
CA LYS A 121 7.67 -15.85 6.91
C LYS A 121 9.09 -16.40 6.92
N SER A 122 10.01 -15.80 6.17
CA SER A 122 11.43 -16.15 6.16
C SER A 122 12.07 -15.92 7.53
N GLY A 123 11.75 -14.81 8.21
CA GLY A 123 12.25 -14.53 9.55
C GLY A 123 11.86 -15.60 10.57
N ILE A 124 10.59 -16.03 10.56
CA ILE A 124 10.13 -17.11 11.45
C ILE A 124 10.79 -18.44 11.07
N HIS A 125 10.92 -18.73 9.78
CA HIS A 125 11.56 -19.96 9.30
C HIS A 125 13.04 -20.07 9.72
N ILE A 126 13.78 -18.95 9.72
CA ILE A 126 15.18 -18.91 10.20
C ILE A 126 15.27 -19.22 11.70
N ILE A 127 14.27 -18.83 12.48
CA ILE A 127 14.28 -18.95 13.95
C ILE A 127 13.71 -20.31 14.43
N THR A 128 12.83 -20.96 13.65
CA THR A 128 12.16 -22.22 14.04
C THR A 128 12.87 -23.45 13.46
N VAL A 129 13.36 -24.34 14.33
CA VAL A 129 14.38 -25.35 14.00
C VAL A 129 13.83 -26.70 13.47
N PRO A 130 12.51 -27.03 13.51
CA PRO A 130 12.06 -28.01 12.49
C PRO A 130 10.71 -27.86 11.79
N GLU A 131 9.71 -27.11 12.25
CA GLU A 131 8.50 -26.87 11.44
C GLU A 131 7.95 -25.47 11.73
N THR A 132 7.77 -24.66 10.68
CA THR A 132 7.24 -23.30 10.79
C THR A 132 5.74 -23.36 11.07
N GLN A 133 5.35 -23.66 12.31
CA GLN A 133 3.97 -23.52 12.75
C GLN A 133 3.65 -22.03 12.91
N LEU A 134 3.02 -21.45 11.88
CA LEU A 134 2.52 -20.09 11.95
C LEU A 134 1.34 -20.06 12.93
N SER A 135 1.43 -19.20 13.96
CA SER A 135 0.32 -18.97 14.87
C SER A 135 -0.73 -18.05 14.24
N GLU A 136 -1.96 -18.07 14.74
CA GLU A 136 -3.01 -17.15 14.29
C GLU A 136 -2.64 -15.68 14.58
N GLY A 137 -1.79 -15.44 15.59
CA GLY A 137 -1.14 -14.15 15.86
C GLY A 137 -0.35 -13.58 14.68
N PHE A 138 0.16 -14.43 13.79
CA PHE A 138 0.86 -14.03 12.57
C PHE A 138 -0.03 -13.24 11.61
N ILE A 139 -1.33 -13.56 11.56
CA ILE A 139 -2.30 -12.86 10.73
C ILE A 139 -2.35 -11.39 11.17
N TYR A 140 -2.61 -11.14 12.46
CA TYR A 140 -2.70 -9.77 12.99
C TYR A 140 -1.41 -8.97 12.80
N LEU A 141 -0.25 -9.60 13.01
CA LEU A 141 1.04 -8.96 12.78
C LEU A 141 1.23 -8.58 11.30
N SER A 142 0.92 -9.50 10.39
CA SER A 142 0.99 -9.27 8.94
C SER A 142 0.06 -8.12 8.51
N LEU A 143 -1.17 -8.08 9.03
CA LEU A 143 -2.15 -7.03 8.74
C LEU A 143 -1.66 -5.64 9.16
N ILE A 144 -1.15 -5.50 10.39
CA ILE A 144 -0.68 -4.21 10.91
C ILE A 144 0.52 -3.71 10.09
N LEU A 145 1.49 -4.58 9.85
CA LEU A 145 2.70 -4.21 9.11
C LEU A 145 2.39 -3.89 7.64
N SER A 146 1.49 -4.65 7.01
CA SER A 146 1.03 -4.41 5.64
C SER A 146 0.29 -3.08 5.52
N PHE A 147 -0.50 -2.69 6.54
CA PHE A 147 -1.13 -1.37 6.58
C PHE A 147 -0.10 -0.25 6.52
N PHE A 148 0.94 -0.30 7.36
CA PHE A 148 1.98 0.73 7.37
C PHE A 148 2.80 0.75 6.08
N ALA A 149 3.08 -0.42 5.51
CA ALA A 149 3.75 -0.55 4.23
C ALA A 149 2.91 0.09 3.10
N GLY A 150 1.60 -0.17 3.06
CA GLY A 150 0.69 0.43 2.09
C GLY A 150 0.51 1.94 2.28
N PHE A 151 0.38 2.40 3.52
CA PHE A 151 0.27 3.83 3.85
C PHE A 151 1.52 4.61 3.45
N SER A 152 2.69 4.00 3.63
CA SER A 152 4.00 4.64 3.39
C SER A 152 4.61 4.24 2.05
N ALA A 153 3.89 3.54 1.17
CA ALA A 153 4.45 2.93 -0.04
C ALA A 153 5.20 3.94 -0.93
N GLY A 154 4.68 5.17 -1.06
CA GLY A 154 5.35 6.23 -1.83
C GLY A 154 6.65 6.72 -1.23
N ASP A 155 6.66 6.90 0.09
CA ASP A 155 7.84 7.35 0.82
C ASP A 155 8.87 6.22 0.88
N ALA A 156 8.43 4.96 0.96
CA ALA A 156 9.26 3.76 0.87
C ALA A 156 9.96 3.64 -0.48
N ILE A 157 9.28 3.86 -1.60
CA ILE A 157 9.91 3.88 -2.94
C ILE A 157 10.99 4.97 -3.00
N THR A 158 10.66 6.19 -2.56
CA THR A 158 11.61 7.32 -2.57
C THR A 158 12.83 7.04 -1.68
N LEU A 159 12.61 6.39 -0.54
CA LEU A 159 13.68 5.98 0.36
C LEU A 159 14.53 4.85 -0.23
N LEU A 160 13.93 3.90 -0.95
CA LEU A 160 14.65 2.84 -1.66
C LEU A 160 15.49 3.39 -2.80
N GLU A 161 14.97 4.36 -3.56
CA GLU A 161 15.73 5.01 -4.64
C GLU A 161 16.94 5.79 -4.11
N SER A 162 16.77 6.53 -3.00
CA SER A 162 17.86 7.31 -2.41
C SER A 162 18.88 6.43 -1.70
N LYS A 163 18.44 5.61 -0.74
CA LYS A 163 19.35 4.77 0.06
C LYS A 163 19.87 3.55 -0.69
N GLY A 164 19.13 3.05 -1.68
CA GLY A 164 19.57 1.91 -2.51
C GLY A 164 20.79 2.25 -3.33
N LYS A 165 20.84 3.46 -3.92
CA LYS A 165 22.05 3.96 -4.60
C LYS A 165 23.24 4.04 -3.65
N ASP A 166 23.04 4.67 -2.49
CA ASP A 166 24.10 4.77 -1.47
C ASP A 166 24.59 3.39 -0.98
N PHE A 167 23.69 2.41 -0.85
CA PHE A 167 24.06 1.07 -0.42
C PHE A 167 24.85 0.32 -1.48
N VAL A 168 24.41 0.38 -2.74
CA VAL A 168 25.13 -0.25 -3.86
C VAL A 168 26.51 0.40 -4.04
N GLU A 169 26.59 1.73 -4.02
CA GLU A 169 27.88 2.41 -4.13
C GLU A 169 28.83 2.06 -2.98
N LYS A 170 28.34 1.96 -1.73
CA LYS A 170 29.17 1.53 -0.59
C LYS A 170 29.54 0.06 -0.62
N ALA A 171 28.66 -0.80 -1.12
CA ALA A 171 28.93 -2.23 -1.23
C ALA A 171 29.96 -2.52 -2.32
N PHE A 172 29.90 -1.81 -3.46
CA PHE A 172 30.81 -2.04 -4.58
C PHE A 172 32.11 -1.23 -4.52
N ASN A 173 32.17 -0.09 -3.82
CA ASN A 173 33.43 0.66 -3.62
C ASN A 173 34.27 0.14 -2.45
N ASN A 174 33.74 -0.79 -1.64
CA ASN A 174 34.49 -1.47 -0.57
C ASN A 174 34.98 -2.89 -0.99
N PHE A 175 34.84 -3.23 -2.27
CA PHE A 175 35.49 -4.38 -2.91
C PHE A 175 36.55 -3.88 -3.89
#